data_AF-A0A409VPG3-F1
#
_entry.id   AF-A0A409VPG3-F1
#
_cell.length_a   1.000
_cell.length_b   1.000
_cell.length_c   1.000
_cell.angle_alpha   90.00
_cell.angle_beta   90.00
_cell.angle_gamma   90.00
#
_symmetry.space_group_name_H-M   'P 1'
#
loop_
_entity.id
_entity.type
_entity.pdbx_description
1 polymer ?
#
loop_
_entity_poly.entity_id
_entity_poly.type
_entity_poly.pdbx_seq_one_letter_code
_entity_poly.pdbx_strand_id
1 'polypeptide(L)'
;WGKYGPNRNLDGFGVGWYTTTRSEFDNSVEGPQPALYRTTIAQPANDTTFLSVCSNTASKTVLSHVRATLSPPVATTNNHPFVFGRHSLAHNGEIGRFREIRPKMLERTDQKYSDMIHGSTDTEHFAALYFSRLDELANSPRIDDIEKPYPASMMWDALKRAIRDVFEIQMEQFGGLPRNALNICATDGESMVALRYCNDPKTKTPKTPTLFISFTAGDKLDRKSNKEVYEDDRSLEEIDEIARRMAQHERYASTLQVGQRMGKLSESWMFGLPRPYRETH
;
A
#
# COMPACT_ATOMS: atom_id res chain seq x y z
N TRP A 1 -2.16 -2.87 35.93
CA TRP A 1 -2.31 -2.95 34.47
C TRP A 1 -1.89 -4.33 33.99
N GLY A 2 -2.79 -5.31 34.09
CA GLY A 2 -2.60 -6.68 33.63
C GLY A 2 -3.45 -6.96 32.39
N LYS A 3 -2.97 -7.88 31.54
CA LYS A 3 -3.55 -8.47 30.31
C LYS A 3 -3.17 -7.92 28.93
N TYR A 4 -2.36 -6.88 28.79
CA TYR A 4 -1.77 -6.51 27.49
C TYR A 4 -0.26 -6.28 27.66
N GLY A 5 0.56 -7.27 27.28
CA GLY A 5 2.02 -7.23 27.40
C GLY A 5 2.67 -6.17 26.47
N PRO A 6 3.90 -5.71 26.79
CA PRO A 6 4.56 -4.65 26.05
C PRO A 6 5.13 -5.17 24.71
N ASN A 7 5.07 -4.33 23.67
CA ASN A 7 5.72 -4.47 22.36
C ASN A 7 5.22 -5.60 21.43
N ARG A 8 4.26 -5.28 20.54
CA ARG A 8 3.86 -6.18 19.45
C ARG A 8 4.37 -5.82 18.05
N ASN A 9 5.09 -4.71 17.88
CA ASN A 9 5.53 -4.26 16.56
C ASN A 9 7.03 -3.85 16.55
N LEU A 10 7.92 -4.78 16.88
CA LEU A 10 9.37 -4.51 17.01
C LEU A 10 10.18 -4.86 15.74
N ASP A 11 9.55 -5.40 14.70
CA ASP A 11 10.28 -5.93 13.53
C ASP A 11 10.66 -4.85 12.49
N GLY A 12 10.36 -3.60 12.83
CA GLY A 12 10.68 -2.44 12.01
C GLY A 12 9.45 -1.72 11.47
N PHE A 13 9.72 -0.59 10.85
CA PHE A 13 8.72 0.20 10.16
C PHE A 13 9.31 0.80 8.89
N GLY A 14 8.42 1.20 7.99
CA GLY A 14 8.80 2.00 6.85
C GLY A 14 7.75 3.07 6.54
N VAL A 15 8.25 4.17 5.98
CA VAL A 15 7.46 5.30 5.54
C VAL A 15 7.96 5.72 4.17
N GLY A 16 7.05 5.81 3.22
CA GLY A 16 7.24 6.48 1.94
C GLY A 16 6.48 7.81 1.95
N TRP A 17 7.10 8.87 1.45
CA TRP A 17 6.45 10.15 1.24
C TRP A 17 6.82 10.71 -0.12
N TYR A 18 5.91 11.43 -0.74
CA TYR A 18 6.08 11.93 -2.09
C TYR A 18 6.53 13.38 -2.11
N THR A 19 7.52 13.69 -2.94
CA THR A 19 8.08 15.04 -3.09
C THR A 19 8.38 15.38 -4.56
N THR A 20 8.26 16.65 -4.92
CA THR A 20 8.62 17.18 -6.25
C THR A 20 10.11 17.53 -6.37
N THR A 21 10.88 17.41 -5.29
CA THR A 21 12.29 17.81 -5.25
C THR A 21 13.10 17.23 -6.41
N ARG A 22 12.91 15.95 -6.77
CA ARG A 22 13.68 15.34 -7.87
C ARG A 22 13.32 15.96 -9.23
N SER A 23 12.03 16.16 -9.51
CA SER A 23 11.57 16.79 -10.76
C SER A 23 11.98 18.26 -10.89
N GLU A 24 12.32 18.93 -9.79
CA GLU A 24 12.80 20.33 -9.81
C GLU A 24 14.27 20.45 -10.29
N PHE A 25 15.06 19.38 -10.16
CA PHE A 25 16.49 19.38 -10.55
C PHE A 25 16.81 18.44 -11.71
N ASP A 26 15.92 17.50 -12.03
CA ASP A 26 16.09 16.52 -13.09
C ASP A 26 14.89 16.57 -14.06
N ASN A 27 15.12 17.18 -15.22
CA ASN A 27 14.10 17.33 -16.27
C ASN A 27 13.64 16.00 -16.89
N SER A 28 14.33 14.88 -16.60
CA SER A 28 13.89 13.55 -17.03
C SER A 28 12.79 12.96 -16.15
N VAL A 29 12.50 13.59 -15.00
CA VAL A 29 11.56 13.10 -14.00
C VAL A 29 10.35 14.03 -13.92
N GLU A 30 9.15 13.49 -14.13
CA GLU A 30 7.92 14.27 -14.07
C GLU A 30 7.13 14.00 -12.77
N GLY A 31 6.75 15.08 -12.08
CA GLY A 31 5.86 15.03 -10.93
C GLY A 31 6.49 14.46 -9.64
N PRO A 32 5.65 14.15 -8.63
CA PRO A 32 6.14 13.72 -7.32
C PRO A 32 6.76 12.32 -7.35
N GLN A 33 7.85 12.14 -6.60
CA GLN A 33 8.60 10.90 -6.49
C GLN A 33 8.64 10.41 -5.04
N PRO A 34 8.63 9.08 -4.80
CA PRO A 34 8.68 8.53 -3.46
C PRO A 34 10.08 8.66 -2.86
N ALA A 35 10.17 9.25 -1.68
CA ALA A 35 11.31 9.13 -0.78
C ALA A 35 10.97 8.11 0.31
N LEU A 36 11.95 7.32 0.73
CA LEU A 36 11.74 6.16 1.60
C LEU A 36 12.63 6.21 2.84
N TYR A 37 12.02 5.87 3.97
CA TYR A 37 12.73 5.54 5.20
C TYR A 37 12.25 4.17 5.66
N ARG A 38 13.15 3.20 5.80
CA ARG A 38 12.85 1.85 6.32
C ARG A 38 13.91 1.45 7.32
N THR A 39 13.49 0.94 8.47
CA THR A 39 14.40 0.44 9.51
C THR A 39 13.83 -0.80 10.17
N THR A 40 14.72 -1.66 10.66
CA THR A 40 14.41 -2.85 11.48
C THR A 40 14.89 -2.70 12.91
N ILE A 41 15.53 -1.58 13.25
CA ILE A 41 16.33 -1.43 14.48
C ILE A 41 15.54 -0.71 15.57
N ALA A 42 14.73 0.28 15.19
CA ALA A 42 14.09 1.19 16.12
C ALA A 42 12.58 1.30 15.90
N GLN A 43 11.87 1.61 16.97
CA GLN A 43 10.47 2.03 16.89
C GLN A 43 10.39 3.49 16.42
N PRO A 44 9.33 3.92 15.71
CA PRO A 44 9.21 5.28 15.19
C PRO A 44 9.46 6.38 16.24
N ALA A 45 8.93 6.19 17.46
CA ALA A 45 9.05 7.18 18.53
C ALA A 45 10.46 7.29 19.15
N ASN A 46 11.32 6.30 18.92
CA ASN A 46 12.65 6.21 19.52
C ASN A 46 13.77 6.43 18.50
N ASP A 47 13.45 6.58 17.23
CA ASP A 47 14.40 6.81 16.15
C ASP A 47 14.62 8.32 15.95
N THR A 48 15.70 8.86 16.51
CA THR A 48 16.01 10.30 16.43
C THR A 48 16.22 10.78 15.00
N THR A 49 16.75 9.93 14.12
CA THR A 49 16.94 10.25 12.71
C THR A 49 15.59 10.38 12.02
N PHE A 50 14.70 9.42 12.24
CA PHE A 50 13.34 9.47 11.72
C PHE A 50 12.57 10.69 12.25
N LEU A 51 12.64 10.98 13.55
CA LEU A 51 12.01 12.16 14.14
C LEU A 51 12.53 13.47 13.53
N SER A 52 13.84 13.55 13.25
CA SER A 52 14.44 14.69 12.57
C SER A 52 13.91 14.85 11.14
N VAL A 53 13.80 13.76 10.39
CA VAL A 53 13.19 13.76 9.04
C VAL A 53 11.74 14.23 9.11
N CYS A 54 10.93 13.65 9.99
CA CYS A 54 9.52 14.03 10.18
C CYS A 54 9.36 15.50 10.52
N SER A 55 10.24 16.07 11.36
CA SER A 55 10.14 17.47 11.78
C SER A 55 10.39 18.47 10.65
N ASN A 56 11.04 18.04 9.57
CA ASN A 56 11.45 18.90 8.45
C ASN A 56 10.85 18.47 7.11
N THR A 57 9.90 17.54 7.12
CA THR A 57 9.30 16.98 5.90
C THR A 57 7.80 17.25 5.89
N ALA A 58 7.32 17.81 4.79
CA ALA A 58 5.90 17.89 4.47
C ALA A 58 5.65 17.13 3.17
N SER A 59 4.54 16.41 3.09
CA SER A 59 4.13 15.72 1.87
C SER A 59 2.62 15.68 1.77
N LYS A 60 2.11 15.73 0.54
CA LYS A 60 0.68 15.54 0.26
C LYS A 60 0.28 14.07 0.32
N THR A 61 1.23 13.16 0.10
CA THR A 61 0.97 11.72 0.02
C THR A 61 2.02 10.97 0.82
N VAL A 62 1.56 10.26 1.85
CA VAL A 62 2.41 9.45 2.73
C VAL A 62 1.82 8.05 2.82
N LEU A 63 2.66 7.04 2.63
CA LEU A 63 2.32 5.64 2.83
C LEU A 63 3.24 5.06 3.90
N SER A 64 2.68 4.61 5.02
CA SER A 64 3.47 4.09 6.13
C SER A 64 2.99 2.71 6.55
N HIS A 65 3.92 1.89 7.03
CA HIS A 65 3.62 0.56 7.51
C HIS A 65 4.55 0.21 8.67
N VAL A 66 3.94 -0.12 9.81
CA VAL A 66 4.65 -0.65 10.98
C VAL A 66 4.47 -2.15 10.98
N ARG A 67 5.57 -2.89 10.89
CA ARG A 67 5.54 -4.35 10.72
C ARG A 67 5.56 -5.05 12.07
N ALA A 68 4.68 -6.03 12.21
CA ALA A 68 4.69 -7.05 13.25
C ALA A 68 4.69 -8.40 12.55
N THR A 69 5.81 -9.10 12.47
CA THR A 69 5.96 -10.29 11.64
C THR A 69 6.39 -11.52 12.44
N LEU A 70 5.82 -12.67 12.08
CA LEU A 70 6.26 -13.98 12.55
C LEU A 70 7.19 -14.67 11.53
N SER A 71 7.24 -14.18 10.29
CA SER A 71 7.97 -14.69 9.12
C SER A 71 7.58 -13.81 7.91
N PRO A 72 8.43 -13.51 6.90
CA PRO A 72 9.84 -13.91 6.67
C PRO A 72 10.86 -13.14 7.52
N PRO A 73 12.18 -13.47 7.46
CA PRO A 73 13.21 -12.85 8.30
C PRO A 73 13.17 -11.32 8.34
N VAL A 74 13.58 -10.78 9.49
CA VAL A 74 13.71 -9.34 9.70
C VAL A 74 14.83 -8.83 8.81
N ALA A 75 14.43 -8.19 7.71
CA ALA A 75 15.31 -7.55 6.75
C ALA A 75 14.64 -6.27 6.29
N THR A 76 15.41 -5.20 6.11
CA THR A 76 14.92 -3.91 5.62
C THR A 76 14.28 -4.02 4.23
N THR A 77 14.76 -4.96 3.41
CA THR A 77 14.19 -5.31 2.10
C THR A 77 12.78 -5.91 2.19
N ASN A 78 12.40 -6.46 3.34
CA ASN A 78 11.07 -7.05 3.56
C ASN A 78 10.08 -6.06 4.21
N ASN A 79 10.47 -4.80 4.39
CA ASN A 79 9.62 -3.79 5.02
C ASN A 79 8.93 -2.91 3.97
N HIS A 80 7.62 -2.79 4.10
CA HIS A 80 6.79 -1.90 3.30
C HIS A 80 7.10 -0.40 3.56
N PRO A 81 6.65 0.51 2.69
CA PRO A 81 6.03 0.23 1.38
C PRO A 81 7.06 -0.32 0.39
N PHE A 82 6.65 -1.13 -0.59
CA PHE A 82 7.49 -1.51 -1.73
C PHE A 82 7.36 -0.46 -2.82
N VAL A 83 8.45 -0.15 -3.53
CA VAL A 83 8.48 0.91 -4.55
C VAL A 83 8.96 0.35 -5.87
N PHE A 84 8.23 0.71 -6.92
CA PHE A 84 8.43 0.32 -8.30
C PHE A 84 8.28 1.61 -9.11
N GLY A 85 9.40 2.24 -9.48
CA GLY A 85 9.41 3.57 -10.10
C GLY A 85 8.83 4.62 -9.16
N ARG A 86 7.86 5.40 -9.66
CA ARG A 86 7.12 6.34 -8.83
C ARG A 86 6.11 5.66 -7.90
N HIS A 87 5.71 4.42 -8.19
CA HIS A 87 4.59 3.79 -7.51
C HIS A 87 5.03 3.10 -6.23
N SER A 88 4.16 3.12 -5.22
CA SER A 88 4.39 2.44 -3.96
C SER A 88 3.18 1.60 -3.55
N LEU A 89 3.44 0.45 -2.92
CA LEU A 89 2.42 -0.48 -2.44
C LEU A 89 2.71 -0.95 -1.01
N ALA A 90 1.69 -0.92 -0.16
CA ALA A 90 1.69 -1.51 1.17
C ALA A 90 0.60 -2.57 1.27
N HIS A 91 0.87 -3.65 2.02
CA HIS A 91 -0.07 -4.74 2.24
C HIS A 91 0.00 -5.19 3.69
N ASN A 92 -1.14 -5.18 4.36
CA ASN A 92 -1.30 -5.71 5.70
C ASN A 92 -2.16 -6.97 5.66
N GLY A 93 -1.51 -8.10 5.90
CA GLY A 93 -2.13 -9.41 5.91
C GLY A 93 -1.21 -10.45 5.30
N GLU A 94 -1.81 -11.45 4.66
CA GLU A 94 -1.09 -12.59 4.10
C GLU A 94 -1.79 -13.09 2.83
N ILE A 95 -0.98 -13.47 1.84
CA ILE A 95 -1.42 -14.29 0.72
C ILE A 95 -1.32 -15.76 1.15
N GLY A 96 -2.46 -16.44 1.14
CA GLY A 96 -2.59 -17.81 1.59
C GLY A 96 -1.70 -18.76 0.78
N ARG A 97 -0.91 -19.59 1.50
CA ARG A 97 0.02 -20.55 0.90
C ARG A 97 1.01 -19.93 -0.08
N PHE A 98 1.40 -18.67 0.14
CA PHE A 98 2.31 -17.92 -0.74
C PHE A 98 3.54 -18.72 -1.20
N ARG A 99 4.22 -19.44 -0.30
CA ARG A 99 5.43 -20.21 -0.62
C ARG A 99 5.22 -21.21 -1.76
N GLU A 100 4.02 -21.77 -1.88
CA GLU A 100 3.67 -22.80 -2.86
C GLU A 100 3.23 -22.19 -4.19
N ILE A 101 2.51 -21.06 -4.15
CA ILE A 101 2.05 -20.35 -5.35
C ILE A 101 3.14 -19.43 -5.93
N ARG A 102 4.18 -19.07 -5.17
CA ARG A 102 5.23 -18.12 -5.56
C ARG A 102 5.83 -18.39 -6.95
N PRO A 103 6.22 -19.63 -7.32
CA PRO A 103 6.76 -19.89 -8.65
C PRO A 103 5.75 -19.56 -9.77
N LYS A 104 4.47 -19.95 -9.59
CA LYS A 104 3.40 -19.64 -10.56
C LYS A 104 3.08 -18.16 -10.62
N MET A 105 3.18 -17.46 -9.50
CA MET A 105 3.00 -16.01 -9.47
C MET A 105 4.12 -15.29 -10.24
N LEU A 106 5.36 -15.76 -10.12
CA LEU A 106 6.49 -15.27 -10.91
C LEU A 106 6.36 -15.59 -12.39
N GLU A 107 5.85 -16.77 -12.77
CA GLU A 107 5.55 -17.11 -14.18
C GLU A 107 4.54 -16.13 -14.81
N ARG A 108 3.60 -15.59 -14.01
CA ARG A 108 2.62 -14.58 -14.46
C ARG A 108 3.12 -13.15 -14.32
N THR A 109 4.31 -12.91 -13.80
CA THR A 109 4.90 -11.58 -13.60
C THR A 109 5.83 -11.26 -14.76
N ASP A 110 5.75 -10.07 -15.34
CA ASP A 110 6.69 -9.65 -16.39
C ASP A 110 8.12 -9.64 -15.81
N GLN A 111 9.07 -10.13 -16.59
CA GLN A 111 10.48 -10.26 -16.19
C GLN A 111 11.04 -8.95 -15.66
N LYS A 112 10.68 -7.80 -16.25
CA LYS A 112 11.21 -6.50 -15.82
C LYS A 112 10.83 -6.15 -14.38
N TYR A 113 9.71 -6.66 -13.88
CA TYR A 113 9.27 -6.47 -12.50
C TYR A 113 9.73 -7.56 -11.57
N SER A 114 9.85 -8.79 -12.06
CA SER A 114 10.40 -9.88 -11.25
C SER A 114 11.88 -9.63 -10.91
N ASP A 115 12.63 -9.00 -11.82
CA ASP A 115 14.02 -8.56 -11.62
C ASP A 115 14.17 -7.46 -10.54
N MET A 116 13.10 -6.74 -10.22
CA MET A 116 13.08 -5.69 -9.19
C MET A 116 12.76 -6.22 -7.78
N ILE A 117 12.49 -7.52 -7.64
CA ILE A 117 12.22 -8.14 -6.34
C ILE A 117 13.54 -8.36 -5.60
N HIS A 118 13.66 -7.81 -4.39
CA HIS A 118 14.86 -7.90 -3.56
C HIS A 118 14.65 -8.71 -2.28
N GLY A 119 13.43 -8.78 -1.78
CA GLY A 119 13.04 -9.54 -0.61
C GLY A 119 12.34 -10.86 -0.93
N SER A 120 11.67 -11.39 0.08
CA SER A 120 11.03 -12.71 0.02
C SER A 120 9.58 -12.68 0.51
N THR A 121 8.99 -11.49 0.65
CA THR A 121 7.61 -11.33 1.12
C THR A 121 6.62 -11.63 0.01
N ASP A 122 5.46 -12.11 0.40
CA ASP A 122 4.30 -12.22 -0.48
C ASP A 122 3.95 -10.88 -1.12
N THR A 123 4.05 -9.81 -0.33
CA THR A 123 3.67 -8.47 -0.76
C THR A 123 4.55 -7.95 -1.89
N GLU A 124 5.87 -8.11 -1.80
CA GLU A 124 6.76 -7.60 -2.85
C GLU A 124 6.53 -8.32 -4.18
N HIS A 125 6.31 -9.63 -4.12
CA HIS A 125 6.01 -10.41 -5.31
C HIS A 125 4.62 -10.05 -5.85
N PHE A 126 3.64 -9.81 -4.97
CA PHE A 126 2.34 -9.30 -5.37
C PHE A 126 2.42 -7.90 -5.98
N ALA A 127 3.29 -7.03 -5.46
CA ALA A 127 3.54 -5.71 -6.02
C ALA A 127 4.11 -5.83 -7.44
N ALA A 128 5.10 -6.69 -7.66
CA ALA A 128 5.64 -6.95 -9.00
C ALA A 128 4.57 -7.45 -9.99
N LEU A 129 3.71 -8.37 -9.55
CA LEU A 129 2.57 -8.85 -10.34
C LEU A 129 1.57 -7.73 -10.64
N TYR A 130 1.23 -6.92 -9.62
CA TYR A 130 0.37 -5.76 -9.76
C TYR A 130 0.88 -4.78 -10.80
N PHE A 131 2.17 -4.44 -10.77
CA PHE A 131 2.78 -3.55 -11.75
C PHE A 131 2.83 -4.16 -13.15
N SER A 132 3.02 -5.49 -13.26
CA SER A 132 2.89 -6.20 -14.54
C SER A 132 1.50 -5.99 -15.17
N ARG A 133 0.44 -6.12 -14.36
CA ARG A 133 -0.95 -5.92 -14.82
C ARG A 133 -1.25 -4.45 -15.12
N LEU A 134 -0.63 -3.52 -14.41
CA LEU A 134 -0.77 -2.08 -14.65
C LEU A 134 -0.16 -1.68 -15.99
N ASP A 135 1.07 -2.13 -16.27
CA ASP A 135 1.74 -1.87 -17.54
C ASP A 135 1.03 -2.51 -18.73
N GLU A 136 0.49 -3.72 -18.56
CA GLU A 136 -0.37 -4.34 -19.58
C GLU A 136 -1.61 -3.51 -19.89
N LEU A 137 -2.30 -3.00 -18.87
CA LEU A 137 -3.47 -2.12 -19.06
C LEU A 137 -3.09 -0.78 -19.70
N ALA A 138 -1.91 -0.27 -19.39
CA ALA A 138 -1.38 0.97 -19.95
C ALA A 138 -0.80 0.80 -21.37
N ASN A 139 -0.67 -0.43 -21.87
CA ASN A 139 0.13 -0.76 -23.07
C ASN A 139 1.54 -0.14 -22.99
N SER A 140 2.20 -0.30 -21.84
CA SER A 140 3.51 0.26 -21.52
C SER A 140 4.61 -0.80 -21.58
N PRO A 141 5.29 -0.97 -22.72
CA PRO A 141 6.31 -2.01 -22.86
C PRO A 141 7.64 -1.60 -22.21
N ARG A 142 7.91 -0.30 -22.01
CA ARG A 142 9.22 0.18 -21.57
C ARG A 142 9.31 0.21 -20.05
N ILE A 143 10.48 -0.11 -19.51
CA ILE A 143 10.71 -0.03 -18.06
C ILE A 143 10.54 1.40 -17.53
N ASP A 144 10.94 2.42 -18.31
CA ASP A 144 10.83 3.83 -17.92
C ASP A 144 9.37 4.30 -17.75
N ASP A 145 8.39 3.55 -18.28
CA ASP A 145 6.99 3.92 -18.16
C ASP A 145 6.46 3.82 -16.73
N ILE A 146 7.16 3.09 -15.86
CA ILE A 146 6.92 2.99 -14.42
C ILE A 146 6.98 4.34 -13.69
N GLU A 147 7.53 5.38 -14.34
CA GLU A 147 7.60 6.75 -13.83
C GLU A 147 6.37 7.59 -14.22
N LYS A 148 5.44 7.03 -14.99
CA LYS A 148 4.21 7.73 -15.41
C LYS A 148 3.12 7.63 -14.35
N PRO A 149 2.30 8.69 -14.17
CA PRO A 149 1.12 8.61 -13.35
C PRO A 149 0.01 7.85 -14.09
N TYR A 150 -0.86 7.16 -13.36
CA TYR A 150 -1.99 6.43 -13.95
C TYR A 150 -3.31 6.89 -13.34
N PRO A 151 -4.43 6.88 -14.11
CA PRO A 151 -5.74 7.11 -13.54
C PRO A 151 -6.04 6.10 -12.43
N ALA A 152 -6.65 6.56 -11.33
CA ALA A 152 -7.01 5.70 -10.20
C ALA A 152 -7.87 4.48 -10.63
N SER A 153 -8.73 4.64 -11.65
CA SER A 153 -9.51 3.53 -12.21
C SER A 153 -8.64 2.44 -12.86
N MET A 154 -7.57 2.82 -13.53
CA MET A 154 -6.62 1.87 -14.13
C MET A 154 -5.79 1.18 -13.04
N MET A 155 -5.33 1.93 -12.03
CA MET A 155 -4.68 1.36 -10.85
C MET A 155 -5.60 0.35 -10.14
N TRP A 156 -6.89 0.65 -10.07
CA TRP A 156 -7.91 -0.23 -9.50
C TRP A 156 -8.10 -1.50 -10.33
N ASP A 157 -8.22 -1.38 -11.65
CA ASP A 157 -8.37 -2.53 -12.55
C ASP A 157 -7.13 -3.43 -12.55
N ALA A 158 -5.93 -2.86 -12.47
CA ALA A 158 -4.68 -3.61 -12.32
C ALA A 158 -4.68 -4.41 -11.00
N LEU A 159 -5.13 -3.80 -9.90
CA LEU A 159 -5.23 -4.46 -8.60
C LEU A 159 -6.20 -5.63 -8.65
N LYS A 160 -7.38 -5.45 -9.26
CA LYS A 160 -8.35 -6.55 -9.48
C LYS A 160 -7.75 -7.70 -10.29
N ARG A 161 -7.01 -7.39 -11.36
CA ARG A 161 -6.36 -8.40 -12.20
C ARG A 161 -5.30 -9.19 -11.44
N ALA A 162 -4.45 -8.52 -10.66
CA ALA A 162 -3.43 -9.18 -9.87
C ALA A 162 -4.02 -10.10 -8.79
N ILE A 163 -5.11 -9.68 -8.13
CA ILE A 163 -5.83 -10.52 -7.16
C ILE A 163 -6.45 -11.74 -7.86
N ARG A 164 -7.05 -11.52 -9.02
CA ARG A 164 -7.62 -12.60 -9.84
C ARG A 164 -6.54 -13.63 -10.20
N ASP A 165 -5.35 -13.20 -10.63
CA ASP A 165 -4.24 -14.11 -10.92
C ASP A 165 -3.84 -14.96 -9.72
N VAL A 166 -3.75 -14.35 -8.52
CA VAL A 166 -3.47 -15.09 -7.28
C VAL A 166 -4.54 -16.15 -7.02
N PHE A 167 -5.81 -15.79 -7.17
CA PHE A 167 -6.93 -16.71 -6.94
C PHE A 167 -6.96 -17.84 -7.97
N GLU A 168 -6.70 -17.56 -9.25
CA GLU A 168 -6.61 -18.59 -10.28
C GLU A 168 -5.50 -19.60 -9.97
N ILE A 169 -4.31 -19.12 -9.61
CA ILE A 169 -3.20 -20.00 -9.21
C ILE A 169 -3.59 -20.85 -8.00
N GLN A 170 -4.23 -20.26 -6.98
CA GLN A 170 -4.68 -20.98 -5.80
C GLN A 170 -5.72 -22.06 -6.13
N MET A 171 -6.70 -21.73 -6.98
CA MET A 171 -7.71 -22.69 -7.44
C MET A 171 -7.09 -23.82 -8.26
N GLU A 172 -6.20 -23.51 -9.20
CA GLU A 172 -5.50 -24.49 -10.04
C GLU A 172 -4.66 -25.47 -9.19
N GLN A 173 -3.97 -24.96 -8.17
CA GLN A 173 -3.09 -25.79 -7.34
C GLN A 173 -3.81 -26.54 -6.22
N PHE A 174 -4.88 -25.97 -5.66
CA PHE A 174 -5.47 -26.46 -4.41
C PHE A 174 -6.95 -26.84 -4.51
N GLY A 175 -7.61 -26.58 -5.64
CA GLY A 175 -9.04 -26.82 -5.82
C GLY A 175 -9.94 -25.91 -4.97
N GLY A 176 -9.40 -24.81 -4.43
CA GLY A 176 -10.09 -23.90 -3.53
C GLY A 176 -9.20 -22.71 -3.16
N LEU A 177 -9.80 -21.67 -2.56
CA LEU A 177 -9.06 -20.51 -2.06
C LEU A 177 -8.61 -20.73 -0.61
N PRO A 178 -7.29 -20.81 -0.33
CA PRO A 178 -6.78 -20.68 1.02
C PRO A 178 -7.19 -19.36 1.65
N ARG A 179 -7.02 -19.22 2.98
CA ARG A 179 -7.24 -17.95 3.68
C ARG A 179 -6.31 -16.88 3.11
N ASN A 180 -6.88 -15.81 2.57
CA ASN A 180 -6.16 -14.59 2.20
C ASN A 180 -6.67 -13.45 3.08
N ALA A 181 -5.77 -12.59 3.52
CA ALA A 181 -6.11 -11.31 4.13
C ALA A 181 -5.35 -10.24 3.36
N LEU A 182 -6.06 -9.45 2.55
CA LEU A 182 -5.50 -8.54 1.56
C LEU A 182 -5.95 -7.11 1.87
N ASN A 183 -5.30 -6.46 2.86
CA ASN A 183 -5.47 -5.03 3.07
C ASN A 183 -4.36 -4.29 2.33
N ILE A 184 -4.65 -3.86 1.10
CA ILE A 184 -3.65 -3.34 0.18
C ILE A 184 -3.90 -1.85 -0.03
N CYS A 185 -2.83 -1.07 -0.12
CA CYS A 185 -2.87 0.32 -0.54
C CYS A 185 -1.77 0.56 -1.57
N ALA A 186 -2.12 1.12 -2.72
CA ALA A 186 -1.18 1.49 -3.77
C ALA A 186 -1.36 2.95 -4.16
N THR A 187 -0.27 3.66 -4.43
CA THR A 187 -0.27 5.07 -4.82
C THR A 187 0.89 5.40 -5.76
N ASP A 188 0.69 6.37 -6.63
CA ASP A 188 1.71 6.94 -7.52
C ASP A 188 2.21 8.33 -7.04
N GLY A 189 1.72 8.76 -5.88
CA GLY A 189 1.96 10.10 -5.31
C GLY A 189 0.83 11.10 -5.56
N GLU A 190 -0.04 10.86 -6.54
CA GLU A 190 -1.15 11.74 -6.91
C GLU A 190 -2.52 11.08 -6.75
N SER A 191 -2.58 9.78 -7.04
CA SER A 191 -3.74 8.89 -6.95
C SER A 191 -3.47 7.77 -5.95
N MET A 192 -4.53 7.26 -5.32
CA MET A 192 -4.42 6.18 -4.35
C MET A 192 -5.61 5.23 -4.47
N VAL A 193 -5.32 3.93 -4.46
CA VAL A 193 -6.33 2.87 -4.36
C VAL A 193 -6.08 2.07 -3.10
N ALA A 194 -7.15 1.73 -2.39
CA ALA A 194 -7.07 0.91 -1.19
C ALA A 194 -8.12 -0.20 -1.22
N LEU A 195 -7.73 -1.39 -0.81
CA LEU A 195 -8.56 -2.59 -0.70
C LEU A 195 -8.49 -3.15 0.70
N ARG A 196 -9.63 -3.63 1.21
CA ARG A 196 -9.69 -4.52 2.37
C ARG A 196 -10.48 -5.77 2.00
N TYR A 197 -9.79 -6.89 1.87
CA TYR A 197 -10.41 -8.17 1.57
C TYR A 197 -9.93 -9.25 2.54
N CYS A 198 -10.81 -10.18 2.90
CA CYS A 198 -10.40 -11.43 3.55
C CYS A 198 -11.41 -12.53 3.26
N ASN A 199 -10.91 -13.70 2.92
CA ASN A 199 -11.67 -14.94 2.97
C ASN A 199 -11.09 -15.82 4.07
N ASP A 200 -11.96 -16.46 4.86
CA ASP A 200 -11.52 -17.46 5.83
C ASP A 200 -12.41 -18.69 5.70
N PRO A 201 -11.94 -19.77 5.03
CA PRO A 201 -12.74 -20.98 4.83
C PRO A 201 -13.08 -21.69 6.15
N LYS A 202 -12.43 -21.33 7.27
CA LYS A 202 -12.68 -21.94 8.57
C LYS A 202 -13.72 -21.18 9.40
N THR A 203 -14.08 -19.96 9.02
CA THR A 203 -14.96 -19.12 9.84
C THR A 203 -15.98 -18.36 8.99
N LYS A 204 -17.24 -18.37 9.42
CA LYS A 204 -18.31 -17.58 8.78
C LYS A 204 -18.12 -16.06 8.91
N THR A 205 -17.25 -15.62 9.82
CA THR A 205 -16.93 -14.20 10.06
C THR A 205 -15.41 -14.00 10.13
N PRO A 206 -14.75 -13.89 8.96
CA PRO A 206 -13.32 -13.64 8.91
C PRO A 206 -12.98 -12.36 9.67
N LYS A 207 -12.12 -12.46 10.69
CA LYS A 207 -11.55 -11.26 11.32
C LYS A 207 -10.53 -10.65 10.36
N THR A 208 -10.95 -9.64 9.63
CA THR A 208 -10.09 -8.77 8.82
C THR A 208 -9.29 -7.85 9.73
N PRO A 209 -8.00 -7.58 9.44
CA PRO A 209 -7.33 -6.42 10.00
C PRO A 209 -8.12 -5.15 9.62
N THR A 210 -8.14 -4.16 10.51
CA THR A 210 -8.91 -2.92 10.30
C THR A 210 -8.26 -2.06 9.23
N LEU A 211 -9.04 -1.58 8.26
CA LEU A 211 -8.69 -0.47 7.37
C LEU A 211 -9.59 0.72 7.75
N PHE A 212 -9.00 1.87 7.99
CA PHE A 212 -9.70 3.12 8.24
C PHE A 212 -9.34 4.10 7.14
N ILE A 213 -10.34 4.73 6.52
CA ILE A 213 -10.13 5.92 5.71
C ILE A 213 -10.66 7.12 6.47
N SER A 214 -10.06 8.27 6.20
CA SER A 214 -10.64 9.55 6.56
C SER A 214 -10.35 10.51 5.42
N PHE A 215 -11.41 11.01 4.79
CA PHE A 215 -11.32 12.07 3.77
C PHE A 215 -11.26 13.45 4.39
N THR A 216 -11.62 13.55 5.67
CA THR A 216 -11.37 14.73 6.50
C THR A 216 -10.22 14.42 7.42
N ALA A 217 -9.23 15.31 7.51
CA ALA A 217 -8.31 15.18 8.61
C ALA A 217 -9.12 15.44 9.92
N GLY A 218 -8.93 14.62 10.96
CA GLY A 218 -9.61 14.84 12.24
C GLY A 218 -9.20 16.20 12.85
N ASP A 219 -9.85 16.65 13.92
CA ASP A 219 -9.59 17.96 14.56
C ASP A 219 -8.10 18.24 14.92
N LYS A 220 -7.28 17.19 14.99
CA LYS A 220 -5.82 17.29 15.19
C LYS A 220 -4.98 17.47 13.92
N LEU A 221 -5.52 17.15 12.75
CA LEU A 221 -4.81 17.12 11.46
C LEU A 221 -5.34 18.17 10.45
N ASP A 222 -6.61 18.61 10.55
CA ASP A 222 -7.20 19.54 9.56
C ASP A 222 -7.41 20.94 10.14
N ARG A 223 -6.73 21.93 9.59
CA ARG A 223 -7.06 23.35 9.78
C ARG A 223 -7.33 24.07 8.46
N LYS A 224 -7.29 23.39 7.30
CA LYS A 224 -7.17 24.07 6.00
C LYS A 224 -7.89 23.47 4.78
N SER A 225 -8.50 22.28 4.80
CA SER A 225 -9.11 21.70 3.58
C SER A 225 -10.61 21.92 3.42
N ASN A 226 -11.03 22.37 2.22
CA ASN A 226 -12.41 22.34 1.73
C ASN A 226 -12.73 20.97 1.09
N LYS A 227 -13.98 20.52 1.24
CA LYS A 227 -14.42 19.12 1.16
C LYS A 227 -15.19 18.81 -0.13
N GLU A 228 -14.86 17.71 -0.80
CA GLU A 228 -15.81 16.86 -1.54
C GLU A 228 -15.44 15.38 -1.33
N VAL A 229 -16.45 14.52 -1.18
CA VAL A 229 -16.31 13.09 -0.85
C VAL A 229 -17.09 12.28 -1.88
N TYR A 230 -16.46 11.26 -2.48
CA TYR A 230 -17.11 10.25 -3.32
C TYR A 230 -16.68 8.85 -2.85
N GLU A 231 -17.66 8.01 -2.48
CA GLU A 231 -17.50 6.58 -2.21
C GLU A 231 -18.09 5.77 -3.37
N ASP A 232 -17.40 4.72 -3.82
CA ASP A 232 -17.93 3.76 -4.81
C ASP A 232 -17.89 2.34 -4.23
N ASP A 233 -19.03 1.88 -3.71
CA ASP A 233 -19.22 0.56 -3.11
C ASP A 233 -19.31 -0.59 -4.14
N ARG A 234 -19.53 -0.29 -5.43
CA ARG A 234 -19.81 -1.32 -6.47
C ARG A 234 -18.63 -2.27 -6.70
N SER A 235 -17.42 -1.80 -6.45
CA SER A 235 -16.19 -2.53 -6.76
C SER A 235 -15.82 -3.66 -5.78
N LEU A 236 -16.47 -3.73 -4.60
CA LEU A 236 -16.36 -4.90 -3.72
C LEU A 236 -17.15 -6.10 -4.20
N GLU A 237 -18.36 -5.84 -4.67
CA GLU A 237 -19.23 -6.88 -5.19
C GLU A 237 -18.54 -7.57 -6.36
N GLU A 238 -17.77 -6.84 -7.17
CA GLU A 238 -16.94 -7.39 -8.23
C GLU A 238 -15.84 -8.33 -7.72
N ILE A 239 -15.09 -7.96 -6.68
CA ILE A 239 -14.02 -8.81 -6.12
C ILE A 239 -14.61 -10.04 -5.43
N ASP A 240 -15.70 -9.88 -4.69
CA ASP A 240 -16.41 -11.01 -4.07
C ASP A 240 -17.06 -11.90 -5.15
N GLU A 241 -17.56 -11.34 -6.24
CA GLU A 241 -18.05 -12.11 -7.38
C GLU A 241 -16.90 -12.88 -8.05
N ILE A 242 -15.74 -12.27 -8.26
CA ILE A 242 -14.54 -12.96 -8.76
C ILE A 242 -14.20 -14.13 -7.83
N ALA A 243 -14.13 -13.88 -6.52
CA ALA A 243 -13.84 -14.90 -5.52
C ALA A 243 -14.90 -16.01 -5.52
N ARG A 244 -16.20 -15.68 -5.60
CA ARG A 244 -17.31 -16.65 -5.64
C ARG A 244 -17.32 -17.48 -6.91
N ARG A 245 -17.10 -16.87 -8.07
CA ARG A 245 -17.00 -17.56 -9.37
C ARG A 245 -15.83 -18.54 -9.35
N MET A 246 -14.73 -18.18 -8.70
CA MET A 246 -13.57 -19.05 -8.55
C MET A 246 -13.81 -20.15 -7.52
N ALA A 247 -14.40 -19.85 -6.35
CA ALA A 247 -14.54 -20.79 -5.24
C ALA A 247 -15.76 -21.74 -5.29
N GLN A 248 -16.56 -21.71 -6.36
CA GLN A 248 -17.78 -22.52 -6.59
C GLN A 248 -18.92 -22.41 -5.56
N HIS A 249 -18.71 -22.06 -4.28
CA HIS A 249 -19.73 -21.61 -3.33
C HIS A 249 -19.07 -21.20 -2.02
N GLU A 250 -19.13 -19.91 -1.66
CA GLU A 250 -19.39 -19.37 -0.30
C GLU A 250 -19.18 -17.84 -0.27
N ARG A 251 -20.00 -17.14 0.52
CA ARG A 251 -20.10 -15.67 0.58
C ARG A 251 -19.17 -15.08 1.64
N TYR A 252 -18.30 -14.13 1.29
CA TYR A 252 -17.51 -13.37 2.28
C TYR A 252 -17.19 -11.96 1.77
N ALA A 253 -17.66 -10.91 2.47
CA ALA A 253 -17.45 -9.51 2.08
C ALA A 253 -16.72 -8.68 3.15
N SER A 254 -15.91 -7.70 2.71
CA SER A 254 -15.54 -6.50 3.50
C SER A 254 -15.08 -5.33 2.61
N THR A 255 -15.22 -4.10 3.13
CA THR A 255 -15.22 -2.72 2.55
C THR A 255 -14.11 -2.31 1.56
N LEU A 256 -14.43 -1.48 0.54
CA LEU A 256 -13.50 -0.82 -0.38
C LEU A 256 -13.63 0.69 -0.28
N GLN A 257 -12.51 1.41 -0.44
CA GLN A 257 -12.54 2.85 -0.72
C GLN A 257 -11.55 3.20 -1.84
N VAL A 258 -12.05 3.82 -2.91
CA VAL A 258 -11.26 4.34 -4.02
C VAL A 258 -10.94 5.82 -3.74
N GLY A 259 -9.65 6.19 -3.73
CA GLY A 259 -9.23 7.59 -3.57
C GLY A 259 -9.15 8.32 -4.91
N GLN A 260 -9.75 9.50 -5.00
CA GLN A 260 -9.68 10.41 -6.16
C GLN A 260 -8.42 11.27 -6.17
N ARG A 261 -8.11 11.84 -7.35
CA ARG A 261 -7.02 12.76 -7.66
C ARG A 261 -6.94 13.93 -6.65
N MET A 262 -5.82 14.10 -5.97
CA MET A 262 -5.63 15.25 -5.09
C MET A 262 -5.57 16.55 -5.90
N GLY A 263 -6.51 17.47 -5.65
CA GLY A 263 -6.62 18.74 -6.38
C GLY A 263 -5.38 19.65 -6.27
N LYS A 264 -5.17 20.49 -7.30
CA LYS A 264 -4.13 21.52 -7.33
C LYS A 264 -4.32 22.52 -6.18
N LEU A 265 -3.39 22.55 -5.23
CA LEU A 265 -3.29 23.62 -4.25
C LEU A 265 -2.65 24.83 -4.92
N SER A 266 -3.41 25.92 -5.04
CA SER A 266 -2.95 27.22 -5.51
C SER A 266 -2.02 27.89 -4.50
N GLU A 267 -1.11 28.69 -5.06
CA GLU A 267 -0.03 29.40 -4.39
C GLU A 267 -0.53 30.39 -3.34
N SER A 268 -0.03 30.27 -2.10
CA SER A 268 0.31 31.43 -1.24
C SER A 268 1.02 30.95 0.03
N TRP A 269 2.25 31.41 0.18
CA TRP A 269 3.14 31.19 1.32
C TRP A 269 2.89 32.21 2.42
N MET A 270 3.10 31.84 3.69
CA MET A 270 3.85 32.71 4.62
C MET A 270 4.36 31.95 5.85
N PHE A 271 5.61 32.26 6.17
CA PHE A 271 6.45 31.73 7.25
C PHE A 271 6.05 32.25 8.63
N GLY A 272 6.40 31.48 9.67
CA GLY A 272 6.51 31.94 11.05
C GLY A 272 7.15 30.88 11.96
N LEU A 273 8.41 31.07 12.32
CA LEU A 273 9.13 30.42 13.42
C LEU A 273 9.66 31.55 14.36
N PRO A 274 10.11 31.30 15.62
CA PRO A 274 9.53 30.41 16.64
C PRO A 274 9.66 30.92 18.13
N ARG A 275 9.00 30.17 19.05
CA ARG A 275 9.27 29.93 20.51
C ARG A 275 8.78 30.93 21.58
N PRO A 276 8.74 30.56 22.89
CA PRO A 276 8.91 29.25 23.56
C PRO A 276 7.82 28.85 24.59
N TYR A 277 7.89 27.58 24.99
CA TYR A 277 7.74 27.03 26.36
C TYR A 277 7.27 28.01 27.46
N ARG A 278 6.18 27.67 28.15
CA ARG A 278 5.95 28.10 29.54
C ARG A 278 5.63 26.89 30.40
N GLU A 279 6.45 26.76 31.43
CA GLU A 279 6.31 25.84 32.55
C GLU A 279 5.05 26.13 33.37
N THR A 280 4.65 25.08 34.06
CA THR A 280 3.74 24.99 35.18
C THR A 280 3.89 26.10 36.23
N HIS A 281 2.76 26.61 36.70
CA HIS A 281 2.45 26.72 38.12
C HIS A 281 0.98 26.39 38.34
#